data_AF-A0AAE1Y7R0-F1
#
_entry.id   AF-A0AAE1Y7R0-F1
#
_cell.length_a   1.000
_cell.length_b   1.000
_cell.length_c   1.000
_cell.angle_alpha   90.00
_cell.angle_beta   90.00
_cell.angle_gamma   90.00
#
_symmetry.space_group_name_H-M   'P 1'
#
loop_
_entity.id
_entity.type
_entity.pdbx_description
1 polymer ?
#
loop_
_entity_poly.entity_id
_entity_poly.type
_entity_poly.pdbx_seq_one_letter_code
_entity_poly.pdbx_strand_id
1 'polypeptide(L)'
;MALFFAVILICLGYLIPLVAVIGAVVADQSKWEASFMADATRIVSSSWLKFWIKIGTVLSRIGLFEAQLSSAAYWLLGMADLGLLPKFFAWRSKWFNTPWVGILLSTLIAIGVSYMIYTNIVASANSLYSLGMQLEFSFL
;
A
#
# COMPACT_ATOMS: atom_id res chain seq x y z
N MET A 1 -4.95 -13.53 -19.05
CA MET A 1 -6.10 -14.17 -18.37
C MET A 1 -6.05 -14.01 -16.85
N ALA A 2 -4.94 -14.34 -16.15
CA ALA A 2 -4.86 -14.18 -14.68
C ALA A 2 -5.12 -12.74 -14.17
N LEU A 3 -4.55 -11.72 -14.83
CA LEU A 3 -4.78 -10.32 -14.47
C LEU A 3 -6.27 -9.91 -14.55
N PHE A 4 -7.01 -10.43 -15.53
CA PHE A 4 -8.43 -10.12 -15.70
C PHE A 4 -9.25 -10.65 -14.51
N PHE A 5 -9.02 -11.90 -14.10
CA PHE A 5 -9.66 -12.46 -12.91
C PHE A 5 -9.25 -11.75 -11.63
N ALA A 6 -7.97 -11.34 -11.51
CA ALA A 6 -7.50 -10.57 -10.37
C ALA A 6 -8.25 -9.24 -10.22
N VAL A 7 -8.48 -8.51 -11.32
CA VAL A 7 -9.26 -7.27 -11.31
C VAL A 7 -10.69 -7.53 -10.84
N ILE A 8 -11.36 -8.56 -11.36
CA ILE A 8 -12.72 -8.93 -10.93
C ILE A 8 -12.76 -9.22 -9.42
N LEU A 9 -11.81 -10.02 -8.92
CA LEU A 9 -11.74 -10.36 -7.50
C LEU A 9 -11.49 -9.13 -6.63
N ILE A 10 -10.63 -8.20 -7.05
CA ILE A 10 -10.39 -6.95 -6.33
C ILE A 10 -11.67 -6.11 -6.31
N CYS A 11 -12.35 -5.94 -7.45
CA CYS A 11 -13.62 -5.21 -7.51
C CYS A 11 -14.66 -5.81 -6.56
N LEU A 12 -14.84 -7.13 -6.57
CA LEU A 12 -15.76 -7.81 -5.65
C LEU A 12 -15.34 -7.66 -4.18
N GLY A 13 -14.02 -7.73 -3.89
CA GLY A 13 -13.46 -7.55 -2.57
C GLY A 13 -13.69 -6.16 -1.98
N TYR A 14 -13.83 -5.12 -2.81
CA TYR A 14 -14.22 -3.79 -2.37
C TYR A 14 -15.74 -3.60 -2.31
N LEU A 15 -16.48 -4.12 -3.30
CA LEU A 15 -17.93 -3.91 -3.42
C LEU A 15 -18.73 -4.66 -2.35
N ILE A 16 -18.41 -5.92 -2.07
CA ILE A 16 -19.17 -6.74 -1.13
C ILE A 16 -19.15 -6.13 0.30
N PRO A 17 -17.98 -5.77 0.87
CA PRO A 17 -17.95 -5.13 2.19
C PRO A 17 -18.61 -3.75 2.20
N LEU A 18 -18.50 -2.98 1.12
CA LEU A 18 -19.13 -1.68 1.00
C LEU A 18 -20.66 -1.79 1.05
N VAL A 19 -21.24 -2.68 0.24
CA VAL A 19 -22.70 -2.93 0.22
C VAL A 19 -23.17 -3.47 1.57
N ALA A 20 -22.42 -4.37 2.20
CA ALA A 20 -22.75 -4.88 3.53
C ALA A 20 -22.78 -3.77 4.60
N VAL A 21 -21.83 -2.84 4.56
CA VAL A 21 -21.76 -1.71 5.51
C VAL A 21 -22.90 -0.72 5.30
N ILE A 22 -23.16 -0.31 4.05
CA ILE A 22 -24.23 0.65 3.72
C ILE A 22 -25.61 0.04 4.02
N GLY A 23 -25.78 -1.27 3.83
CA GLY A 23 -27.03 -1.96 4.15
C GLY A 23 -27.28 -2.14 5.65
N ALA A 24 -26.23 -2.16 6.47
CA ALA A 24 -26.34 -2.43 7.90
C ALA A 24 -26.34 -1.18 8.80
N VAL A 25 -25.92 -0.02 8.29
CA VAL A 25 -25.82 1.24 9.05
C VAL A 25 -26.54 2.36 8.28
N VAL A 26 -27.26 3.24 8.99
CA VAL A 26 -27.84 4.44 8.37
C VAL A 26 -26.69 5.30 7.83
N ALA A 27 -26.57 5.33 6.51
CA ALA A 27 -25.47 6.00 5.82
C ALA A 27 -25.63 7.52 5.90
N ASP A 28 -25.05 8.12 6.94
CA ASP A 28 -24.87 9.56 7.03
C ASP A 28 -23.63 9.96 6.23
N GLN A 29 -23.83 10.52 5.03
CA GLN A 29 -22.78 10.92 4.10
C GLN A 29 -21.75 11.87 4.73
N SER A 30 -22.16 12.64 5.76
CA SER A 30 -21.28 13.57 6.48
C SER A 30 -20.18 12.89 7.30
N LYS A 31 -20.32 11.57 7.56
CA LYS A 31 -19.38 10.78 8.39
C LYS A 31 -18.46 9.89 7.56
N TRP A 32 -18.46 10.02 6.23
CA TRP A 32 -17.62 9.22 5.33
C TRP A 32 -16.16 9.67 5.33
N GLU A 33 -15.52 9.53 6.49
CA GLU A 33 -14.09 9.74 6.67
C GLU A 33 -13.32 8.40 6.64
N ALA A 34 -11.99 8.46 6.63
CA ALA A 34 -11.13 7.28 6.52
C ALA A 34 -11.37 6.22 7.62
N SER A 35 -11.96 6.58 8.77
CA SER A 35 -12.31 5.65 9.85
C SER A 35 -13.72 5.08 9.76
N PHE A 36 -14.59 5.59 8.87
CA PHE A 36 -16.01 5.23 8.81
C PHE A 36 -16.23 3.71 8.68
N MET A 37 -15.47 3.07 7.79
CA MET A 37 -15.60 1.63 7.56
C MET A 37 -15.15 0.81 8.77
N ALA A 38 -14.16 1.29 9.53
CA ALA A 38 -13.73 0.67 10.77
C ALA A 38 -14.79 0.80 11.88
N ASP A 39 -15.44 1.96 11.96
CA ASP A 39 -16.53 2.22 12.90
C ASP A 39 -17.80 1.46 12.55
N ALA A 40 -18.18 1.40 11.28
CA ALA A 40 -19.30 0.58 10.82
C ALA A 40 -19.06 -0.91 11.05
N THR A 41 -17.84 -1.41 10.81
CA THR A 41 -17.48 -2.80 11.11
C THR A 41 -17.59 -3.11 12.60
N ARG A 42 -17.33 -2.13 13.50
CA ARG A 42 -17.56 -2.30 14.94
C ARG A 42 -19.04 -2.45 15.28
N ILE A 43 -19.95 -1.85 14.52
CA ILE A 43 -21.39 -1.97 14.76
C ILE A 43 -21.91 -3.32 14.27
N VAL A 44 -21.44 -3.77 13.09
CA VAL A 44 -21.94 -4.99 12.42
C VAL A 44 -21.35 -6.28 12.98
N SER A 45 -20.08 -6.26 13.41
CA SER A 45 -19.36 -7.48 13.78
C SER A 45 -19.66 -7.95 15.22
N SER A 46 -19.65 -9.26 15.47
CA SER A 46 -19.70 -9.83 16.82
C SER A 46 -18.34 -9.70 17.53
N SER A 47 -18.29 -9.83 18.87
CA SER A 47 -17.05 -9.66 19.66
C SER A 47 -15.93 -10.63 19.22
N TRP A 48 -16.28 -11.89 18.96
CA TRP A 48 -15.33 -12.91 18.48
C TRP A 48 -14.75 -12.57 17.10
N LEU A 49 -15.61 -12.17 16.16
CA LEU A 49 -15.18 -11.83 14.80
C LEU A 49 -14.33 -10.53 14.78
N LYS A 50 -14.63 -9.56 15.65
CA LYS A 50 -13.82 -8.34 15.81
C LYS A 50 -12.38 -8.65 16.23
N PHE A 51 -12.17 -9.65 17.08
CA PHE A 51 -10.84 -10.04 17.54
C PHE A 51 -9.99 -10.56 16.38
N TRP A 52 -10.50 -11.50 15.59
CA TRP A 52 -9.82 -12.04 14.42
C TRP A 52 -9.57 -10.98 13.34
N ILE A 53 -10.55 -10.10 13.07
CA ILE A 53 -10.38 -9.00 12.11
C ILE A 53 -9.27 -8.04 12.56
N LYS A 54 -9.19 -7.69 13.85
CA LYS A 54 -8.14 -6.82 14.36
C LYS A 54 -6.75 -7.44 14.16
N ILE A 55 -6.57 -8.70 14.54
CA ILE A 55 -5.30 -9.42 14.35
C ILE A 55 -4.95 -9.50 12.86
N GLY A 56 -5.91 -9.91 12.03
CA GLY A 56 -5.71 -10.02 10.58
C GLY A 56 -5.35 -8.68 9.95
N THR A 57 -5.97 -7.58 10.38
CA THR A 57 -5.68 -6.24 9.87
C THR A 57 -4.27 -5.79 10.25
N VAL A 58 -3.87 -5.95 11.51
CA VAL A 58 -2.53 -5.57 11.97
C VAL A 58 -1.47 -6.39 11.23
N LEU A 59 -1.65 -7.71 11.16
CA LEU A 59 -0.71 -8.61 10.48
C LEU A 59 -0.61 -8.30 8.98
N SER A 60 -1.74 -8.07 8.30
CA SER A 60 -1.76 -7.74 6.88
C SER A 60 -1.06 -6.41 6.58
N ARG A 61 -1.22 -5.41 7.46
CA ARG A 61 -0.56 -4.10 7.30
C ARG A 61 0.95 -4.21 7.48
N ILE A 62 1.42 -5.00 8.43
CA ILE A 62 2.87 -5.26 8.62
C ILE A 62 3.42 -5.98 7.39
N GLY A 63 2.76 -7.05 6.94
CA GLY A 63 3.20 -7.81 5.76
C GLY A 63 3.23 -6.95 4.49
N LEU A 64 2.23 -6.10 4.27
CA LEU A 64 2.19 -5.20 3.13
C LEU A 64 3.30 -4.15 3.18
N PHE A 65 3.59 -3.61 4.37
CA PHE A 65 4.67 -2.65 4.56
C PHE A 65 6.04 -3.26 4.23
N GLU A 66 6.35 -4.44 4.78
CA GLU A 66 7.59 -5.17 4.52
C GLU A 66 7.74 -5.56 3.05
N ALA A 67 6.66 -6.05 2.42
CA ALA A 67 6.64 -6.38 1.01
C ALA A 67 6.90 -5.15 0.12
N GLN A 68 6.35 -4.00 0.48
CA GLN A 68 6.54 -2.75 -0.26
C GLN A 68 7.97 -2.21 -0.13
N LEU A 69 8.55 -2.23 1.07
CA LEU A 69 9.95 -1.84 1.29
C LEU A 69 10.89 -2.76 0.52
N SER A 70 10.65 -4.07 0.55
CA SER A 70 11.42 -5.06 -0.20
C SER A 70 11.33 -4.79 -1.71
N SER A 71 10.11 -4.62 -2.23
CA SER A 71 9.89 -4.33 -3.66
C SER A 71 10.63 -3.06 -4.09
N ALA A 72 10.54 -1.97 -3.33
CA ALA A 72 11.24 -0.73 -3.62
C ALA A 72 12.77 -0.89 -3.63
N ALA A 73 13.32 -1.64 -2.66
CA ALA A 73 14.76 -1.90 -2.60
C ALA A 73 15.27 -2.72 -3.81
N TYR A 74 14.52 -3.75 -4.22
CA TYR A 74 14.86 -4.54 -5.41
C TYR A 74 14.63 -3.80 -6.72
N TRP A 75 13.66 -2.87 -6.77
CA TRP A 75 13.44 -2.01 -7.93
C TRP A 75 14.62 -1.04 -8.15
N LEU A 76 15.11 -0.42 -7.06
CA LEU A 76 16.33 0.41 -7.09
C LEU A 76 17.57 -0.39 -7.53
N LEU A 77 17.72 -1.60 -6.99
CA LEU A 77 18.80 -2.51 -7.38
C LEU A 77 18.71 -2.86 -8.87
N GLY A 78 17.52 -3.19 -9.38
CA GLY A 78 17.31 -3.50 -10.80
C GLY A 78 17.68 -2.33 -11.72
N MET A 79 17.32 -1.09 -11.34
CA MET A 79 17.73 0.11 -12.09
C MET A 79 19.24 0.35 -12.03
N ALA A 80 19.88 0.06 -10.90
CA ALA A 80 21.34 0.16 -10.76
C ALA A 80 22.08 -0.90 -11.59
N ASP A 81 21.56 -2.13 -11.64
CA ASP A 81 22.10 -3.24 -12.45
C ASP A 81 21.99 -2.93 -13.97
N LEU A 82 20.97 -2.17 -14.38
CA LEU A 82 20.80 -1.65 -15.75
C LEU A 82 21.65 -0.40 -16.05
N GLY A 83 22.41 0.12 -15.08
CA GLY A 83 23.24 1.32 -15.24
C GLY A 83 22.47 2.65 -15.24
N LEU A 84 21.17 2.63 -14.90
CA LEU A 84 20.32 3.84 -14.80
C LEU A 84 20.58 4.62 -13.50
N LEU A 85 21.09 3.95 -12.46
CA LEU A 85 21.45 4.55 -11.18
C LEU A 85 22.95 4.40 -10.87
N PRO A 86 23.51 5.25 -10.00
CA PRO A 86 24.89 5.12 -9.54
C PRO A 86 25.21 3.74 -8.97
N LYS A 87 26.46 3.27 -9.19
CA LYS A 87 26.93 1.92 -8.82
C LYS A 87 26.79 1.56 -7.33
N PHE A 88 26.68 2.55 -6.44
CA PHE A 88 26.51 2.28 -5.01
C PHE A 88 25.13 1.68 -4.68
N PHE A 89 24.10 1.91 -5.51
CA PHE A 89 22.78 1.25 -5.34
C PHE A 89 22.82 -0.24 -5.66
N ALA A 90 23.81 -0.69 -6.45
CA ALA A 90 24.03 -2.10 -6.75
C ALA A 90 24.80 -2.84 -5.63
N TRP A 91 25.20 -2.15 -4.56
CA TRP A 91 25.95 -2.76 -3.47
C TRP A 91 25.06 -3.69 -2.64
N ARG A 92 25.49 -4.96 -2.58
CA ARG A 92 24.82 -6.01 -1.81
C ARG A 92 25.60 -6.33 -0.55
N SER A 93 24.89 -6.66 0.54
CA SER A 93 25.51 -7.09 1.79
C SER A 93 26.23 -8.42 1.60
N LYS A 94 27.45 -8.56 2.13
CA LYS A 94 28.27 -9.78 1.97
C LYS A 94 27.67 -11.02 2.64
N TRP A 95 26.80 -10.84 3.63
CA TRP A 95 26.28 -11.95 4.43
C TRP A 95 24.94 -12.48 3.91
N PHE A 96 24.04 -11.60 3.47
CA PHE A 96 22.70 -11.96 2.99
C PHE A 96 22.46 -11.69 1.50
N ASN A 97 23.44 -11.09 0.80
CA ASN A 97 23.31 -10.68 -0.60
C ASN A 97 22.13 -9.73 -0.89
N THR A 98 21.68 -8.98 0.12
CA THR A 98 20.55 -8.04 0.03
C THR A 98 21.01 -6.62 -0.31
N PRO A 99 20.21 -5.83 -1.06
CA PRO A 99 20.53 -4.44 -1.40
C PRO A 99 20.32 -3.51 -0.19
N TRP A 100 21.33 -3.42 0.68
CA TRP A 100 21.23 -2.67 1.94
C TRP A 100 21.03 -1.16 1.73
N VAL A 101 21.59 -0.60 0.65
CA VAL A 101 21.40 0.82 0.30
C VAL A 101 19.94 1.10 -0.07
N GLY A 102 19.32 0.22 -0.86
CA GLY A 102 17.91 0.32 -1.22
C GLY A 102 17.00 0.22 0.00
N ILE A 103 17.31 -0.71 0.91
CA ILE A 103 16.60 -0.85 2.18
C ILE A 103 16.73 0.43 3.02
N LEU A 104 17.95 0.94 3.22
CA LEU A 104 18.19 2.14 4.01
C LEU A 104 17.44 3.34 3.42
N LEU A 105 17.53 3.55 2.11
CA LEU A 105 16.84 4.66 1.44
C LEU A 105 15.31 4.53 1.59
N SER A 106 14.75 3.34 1.33
CA SER A 106 13.30 3.11 1.45
C SER A 106 12.80 3.34 2.87
N THR A 107 13.55 2.92 3.89
CA THR A 107 13.23 3.15 5.31
C THR A 107 13.34 4.63 5.69
N LEU A 108 14.36 5.35 5.21
CA LEU A 108 14.47 6.80 5.44
C LEU A 108 13.30 7.56 4.83
N ILE A 109 12.87 7.21 3.61
CA ILE A 109 11.70 7.80 2.98
C ILE A 109 10.45 7.49 3.81
N ALA A 110 10.27 6.24 4.25
CA ALA A 110 9.14 5.86 5.10
C ALA A 110 9.10 6.66 6.42
N ILE A 111 10.25 6.87 7.06
CA ILE A 111 10.36 7.71 8.27
C ILE A 111 10.00 9.17 7.95
N GLY A 112 10.50 9.72 6.85
CA GLY A 112 10.19 11.10 6.43
C GLY A 112 8.69 11.30 6.15
N VAL A 113 8.07 10.35 5.45
CA VAL A 113 6.63 10.36 5.15
C VAL A 113 5.79 10.14 6.41
N SER A 114 6.31 9.46 7.43
CA SER A 114 5.60 9.23 8.71
C SER A 114 5.24 10.50 9.47
N TYR A 115 5.87 11.65 9.16
CA TYR A 115 5.51 12.95 9.75
C TYR A 115 4.27 13.59 9.11
N MET A 116 3.82 13.09 7.96
CA MET A 116 2.65 13.61 7.25
C MET A 116 1.35 12.96 7.74
N ILE A 117 0.24 13.70 7.67
CA ILE A 117 -1.09 13.15 7.95
C ILE A 117 -1.50 12.22 6.79
N TYR A 118 -2.22 11.13 7.11
CA TYR A 118 -2.64 10.10 6.16
C TYR A 118 -3.24 10.63 4.86
N THR A 119 -4.11 11.63 4.93
CA THR A 119 -4.73 12.25 3.75
C THR A 119 -3.69 12.88 2.80
N ASN A 120 -2.70 13.57 3.36
CA ASN A 120 -1.61 14.19 2.59
C ASN A 120 -0.67 13.13 1.99
N ILE A 121 -0.47 12.00 2.69
CA ILE A 121 0.30 10.88 2.17
C ILE A 121 -0.39 10.31 0.92
N VAL A 122 -1.68 10.01 1.02
CA VAL A 122 -2.47 9.45 -0.10
C VAL A 122 -2.53 10.44 -1.27
N ALA A 123 -2.79 11.72 -0.99
CA ALA A 123 -2.84 12.75 -2.03
C ALA A 123 -1.50 12.90 -2.77
N SER A 124 -0.39 12.96 -2.03
CA SER A 124 0.96 13.05 -2.60
C SER A 124 1.30 11.83 -3.46
N ALA A 125 1.03 10.62 -2.95
CA ALA A 125 1.28 9.39 -3.69
C ALA A 125 0.48 9.31 -4.99
N ASN A 126 -0.81 9.69 -4.93
CA ASN A 126 -1.69 9.65 -6.10
C ASN A 126 -1.28 10.69 -7.16
N SER A 127 -0.81 11.87 -6.71
CA SER A 127 -0.25 12.89 -7.59
C SER A 127 1.01 12.38 -8.30
N LEU A 128 1.96 11.77 -7.57
CA LEU A 128 3.19 11.22 -8.15
C LEU A 128 2.90 10.09 -9.15
N TYR A 129 1.97 9.20 -8.80
CA TYR A 129 1.55 8.12 -9.70
C TYR A 129 0.93 8.66 -10.99
N SER A 130 0.05 9.65 -10.88
CA SER A 130 -0.58 10.29 -12.05
C SER A 130 0.44 10.97 -12.97
N LEU A 131 1.43 11.66 -12.39
CA LEU A 131 2.55 12.25 -13.15
C LEU A 131 3.40 11.18 -13.84
N GLY A 132 3.67 10.06 -13.15
CA GLY A 132 4.39 8.92 -13.72
C GLY A 132 3.69 8.33 -14.94
N MET A 133 2.37 8.11 -14.84
CA MET A 133 1.57 7.62 -15.97
C MET A 133 1.58 8.59 -17.16
N GLN A 134 1.48 9.90 -16.92
CA GLN A 134 1.55 10.91 -17.99
C GLN A 134 2.90 10.90 -18.71
N LEU A 135 4.01 10.74 -17.98
CA LEU A 135 5.33 10.61 -18.57
C LEU A 135 5.43 9.34 -19.43
N GLU A 136 4.93 8.20 -18.95
CA GLU A 136 4.91 6.95 -19.71
C GLU A 136 4.17 7.10 -21.04
N PHE A 137 2.98 7.73 -21.04
CA PHE A 137 2.23 8.01 -22.27
C PHE A 137 2.92 9.02 -23.19
N SER A 138 3.75 9.92 -22.66
CA SER A 138 4.50 10.88 -23.48
C SER A 138 5.71 10.24 -24.18
N PHE A 139 6.21 9.10 -23.70
CA PHE A 139 7.33 8.37 -24.28
C PHE A 139 6.91 7.17 -25.14
N LEU A 140 5.63 6.77 -25.11
CA LEU A 140 4.99 5.78 -25.98
C LEU A 140 4.52 6.42 -27.31
#